data_AF-A0A833HJR0-F1
#
_entry.id   AF-A0A833HJR0-F1
#
_cell.length_a   1.000
_cell.length_b   1.000
_cell.length_c   1.000
_cell.angle_alpha   90.00
_cell.angle_beta   90.00
_cell.angle_gamma   90.00
#
_symmetry.space_group_name_H-M   'P 1'
#
loop_
_entity.id
_entity.type
_entity.pdbx_description
1 polymer ?
#
loop_
_entity_poly.entity_id
_entity_poly.type
_entity_poly.pdbx_seq_one_letter_code
_entity_poly.pdbx_strand_id
1 'polypeptide(L)'
;MTVLLVLLTLAFFLALDFWTHRKEAPALAVALPPPEQPEGFHLEPVWVSGYQVPDGLHFHRGHVWARAVGPDTAVVGLDDFARRLIGHATRARLPRPGTWLRAGEPAAELGLDGRDA
;
A
#
# COMPACT_ATOMS: atom_id res chain seq x y z
N MET A 1 52.16 -8.42 26.43
CA MET A 1 51.56 -7.14 26.87
C MET A 1 50.46 -6.68 25.92
N THR A 2 50.70 -6.60 24.60
CA THR A 2 49.68 -6.25 23.58
C THR A 2 48.51 -7.23 23.52
N VAL A 3 48.77 -8.54 23.60
CA VAL A 3 47.71 -9.58 23.58
C VAL A 3 46.70 -9.39 24.72
N LEU A 4 47.17 -9.05 25.93
CA LEU A 4 46.30 -8.78 27.07
C LEU A 4 45.40 -7.58 26.81
N LEU A 5 45.96 -6.51 26.21
CA LEU A 5 45.21 -5.29 25.88
C LEU A 5 44.14 -5.56 24.81
N VAL A 6 44.44 -6.37 23.79
CA VAL A 6 43.45 -6.75 22.77
C VAL A 6 42.31 -7.56 23.38
N LEU A 7 42.60 -8.55 24.22
CA LEU A 7 41.58 -9.37 24.88
C LEU A 7 40.68 -8.54 25.81
N LEU A 8 41.26 -7.60 26.56
CA LEU A 8 40.52 -6.72 27.46
C LEU A 8 39.59 -5.79 26.67
N THR A 9 40.07 -5.28 25.54
CA THR A 9 39.28 -4.42 24.64
C THR A 9 38.11 -5.21 24.03
N LEU A 10 38.35 -6.43 23.53
CA LEU A 10 37.29 -7.32 23.03
C LEU A 10 36.25 -7.66 24.11
N ALA A 11 36.69 -8.00 25.31
CA ALA A 11 35.81 -8.31 26.43
C ALA A 11 34.95 -7.10 26.84
N PHE A 12 35.53 -5.89 26.80
CA PHE A 12 34.81 -4.65 27.08
C PHE A 12 33.72 -4.39 26.04
N PHE A 13 34.02 -4.52 24.74
CA PHE A 13 33.03 -4.38 23.68
C PHE A 13 31.90 -5.41 23.80
N LEU A 14 32.24 -6.68 24.06
CA LEU A 14 31.25 -7.74 24.28
C LEU A 14 30.37 -7.48 25.50
N ALA A 15 30.94 -6.95 26.58
CA ALA A 15 30.17 -6.59 27.78
C ALA A 15 29.23 -5.40 27.53
N LEU A 16 29.70 -4.40 26.77
CA LEU A 16 28.91 -3.24 26.41
C LEU A 16 27.74 -3.64 25.50
N ASP A 17 28.03 -4.42 24.45
CA ASP A 17 27.07 -5.02 23.53
C ASP A 17 26.03 -5.87 24.27
N PHE A 18 26.49 -6.74 25.17
CA PHE A 18 25.62 -7.55 26.01
C PHE A 18 24.74 -6.72 26.94
N TRP A 19 25.23 -5.59 27.47
CA TRP A 19 24.46 -4.70 28.33
C TRP A 19 23.44 -3.86 27.54
N THR A 20 23.79 -3.41 26.34
CA THR A 20 22.91 -2.63 25.46
C THR A 20 21.84 -3.50 24.83
N HIS A 21 22.19 -4.70 24.37
CA HIS A 21 21.26 -5.65 23.74
C HIS A 21 20.48 -6.50 24.76
N ARG A 22 20.83 -6.47 26.06
CA ARG A 22 20.06 -7.15 27.11
C ARG A 22 18.60 -6.70 27.24
N LYS A 23 18.23 -5.55 26.68
CA LYS A 23 16.84 -5.05 26.66
C LYS A 23 16.01 -5.65 25.52
N GLU A 24 16.65 -6.30 24.54
CA GLU A 24 15.95 -7.01 23.48
C GLU A 24 15.98 -8.49 23.81
N ALA A 25 14.98 -8.93 24.58
CA ALA A 25 14.75 -10.34 24.78
C ALA A 25 14.67 -11.03 23.40
N PRO A 26 15.34 -12.18 23.20
CA PRO A 26 15.10 -12.99 22.01
C PRO A 26 13.64 -13.40 22.05
N ALA A 27 12.84 -12.77 21.19
CA ALA A 27 11.46 -13.14 20.96
C ALA A 27 11.46 -14.53 20.28
N LEU A 28 11.54 -15.57 21.10
CA LEU A 28 11.03 -16.91 20.81
C LEU A 28 9.48 -16.94 20.84
N ALA A 29 8.86 -15.79 20.62
CA ALA A 29 7.54 -15.71 20.05
C ALA A 29 7.77 -15.49 18.56
N VAL A 30 7.31 -16.41 17.72
CA VAL A 30 6.75 -16.01 16.44
C VAL A 30 5.56 -15.11 16.79
N ALA A 31 5.84 -13.86 17.17
CA ALA A 31 4.95 -12.79 16.87
C ALA A 31 4.88 -12.86 15.35
N LEU A 32 3.73 -13.26 14.82
CA LEU A 32 3.42 -12.86 13.46
C LEU A 32 3.82 -11.39 13.40
N PRO A 33 4.74 -10.98 12.50
CA PRO A 33 4.93 -9.56 12.26
C PRO A 33 3.52 -8.98 12.16
N PRO A 34 3.22 -7.84 12.83
CA PRO A 34 1.92 -7.18 12.69
C PRO A 34 1.61 -7.25 11.20
N PRO A 35 0.45 -7.81 10.79
CA PRO A 35 0.22 -8.24 9.42
C PRO A 35 0.83 -7.16 8.55
N GLU A 36 1.92 -7.49 7.83
CA GLU A 36 2.61 -6.52 6.97
C GLU A 36 1.47 -5.88 6.22
N GLN A 37 1.15 -4.62 6.57
CA GLN A 37 0.00 -3.96 5.99
C GLN A 37 0.37 -3.98 4.52
N PRO A 38 -0.35 -4.75 3.69
CA PRO A 38 0.15 -5.17 2.39
C PRO A 38 0.52 -3.89 1.69
N GLU A 39 1.84 -3.63 1.48
CA GLU A 39 2.38 -2.26 1.38
C GLU A 39 1.31 -1.35 0.80
N GLY A 40 0.65 -0.62 1.71
CA GLY A 40 -0.63 -0.01 1.40
C GLY A 40 -0.46 0.87 0.17
N PHE A 41 -1.55 1.24 -0.48
CA PHE A 41 -1.49 2.35 -1.46
C PHE A 41 -1.10 3.65 -0.70
N HIS A 42 0.18 3.81 -0.37
CA HIS A 42 0.76 4.99 0.24
C HIS A 42 1.09 5.97 -0.89
N LEU A 43 0.04 6.53 -1.45
CA LEU A 43 0.16 7.64 -2.37
C LEU A 43 0.07 8.91 -1.53
N GLU A 44 1.10 9.75 -1.60
CA GLU A 44 1.05 11.06 -0.97
C GLU A 44 -0.12 11.87 -1.56
N PRO A 45 -1.06 12.35 -0.73
CA PRO A 45 -2.23 13.04 -1.21
C PRO A 45 -1.85 14.42 -1.76
N VAL A 46 -1.89 14.57 -3.08
CA VAL A 46 -1.78 15.86 -3.77
C VAL A 46 -3.18 16.38 -4.06
N TRP A 47 -3.40 17.67 -3.83
CA TRP A 47 -4.72 18.29 -3.96
C TRP A 47 -4.75 19.28 -5.12
N VAL A 48 -5.71 19.12 -6.04
CA VAL A 48 -5.96 20.03 -7.16
C VAL A 48 -7.42 20.42 -7.15
N SER A 49 -7.70 21.71 -7.05
CA SER A 49 -9.08 22.25 -7.00
C SER A 49 -9.99 21.57 -5.97
N GLY A 50 -9.43 21.11 -4.84
CA GLY A 50 -10.17 20.45 -3.76
C GLY A 50 -10.41 18.94 -3.95
N TYR A 51 -9.83 18.33 -4.98
CA TYR A 51 -9.86 16.89 -5.24
C TYR A 51 -8.48 16.26 -5.04
N GLN A 52 -8.45 15.03 -4.55
CA GLN A 52 -7.21 14.26 -4.46
C GLN A 52 -6.81 13.75 -5.84
N VAL A 53 -5.61 14.16 -6.27
CA VAL A 53 -4.98 13.74 -7.52
C VAL A 53 -3.53 13.32 -7.21
N PRO A 54 -3.32 12.20 -6.51
CA PRO A 54 -1.99 11.76 -6.12
C PRO A 54 -1.09 11.50 -7.32
N ASP A 55 0.21 11.73 -7.14
CA ASP A 55 1.22 11.38 -8.14
C ASP A 55 1.32 9.85 -8.31
N GLY A 56 1.80 9.42 -9.48
CA GLY A 56 1.94 8.00 -9.81
C GLY A 56 0.65 7.30 -10.27
N LEU A 57 -0.45 8.05 -10.41
CA LEU A 57 -1.67 7.58 -11.04
C LEU A 57 -1.83 8.16 -12.45
N HIS A 58 -2.38 7.36 -13.37
CA HIS A 58 -2.77 7.79 -14.71
C HIS A 58 -4.28 7.97 -14.79
N PHE A 59 -4.75 9.18 -15.07
CA PHE A 59 -6.17 9.51 -15.08
C PHE A 59 -6.77 9.44 -16.48
N HIS A 60 -8.01 8.94 -16.58
CA HIS A 60 -8.80 8.92 -17.80
C HIS A 60 -9.99 9.88 -17.70
N ARG A 61 -10.46 10.40 -18.84
CA ARG A 61 -11.61 11.33 -18.90
C ARG A 61 -12.94 10.75 -18.39
N GLY A 62 -13.02 9.43 -18.24
CA GLY A 62 -14.15 8.72 -17.65
C GLY A 62 -14.14 8.67 -16.12
N HIS A 63 -13.36 9.53 -15.47
CA HIS A 63 -13.21 9.62 -14.01
C HIS A 63 -12.71 8.35 -13.32
N VAL A 64 -11.80 7.68 -14.00
CA VAL A 64 -11.08 6.52 -13.49
C VAL A 64 -9.59 6.77 -13.53
N TRP A 65 -8.86 6.09 -12.68
CA TRP A 65 -7.40 6.06 -12.70
C TRP A 65 -6.89 4.64 -12.90
N ALA A 66 -5.68 4.53 -13.40
CA ALA A 66 -4.92 3.30 -13.50
C ALA A 66 -3.51 3.49 -12.93
N ARG A 67 -2.99 2.46 -12.26
CA ARG A 67 -1.61 2.39 -11.77
C ARG A 67 -1.00 1.06 -12.18
N ALA A 68 0.14 1.10 -12.86
CA ALA A 68 0.92 -0.10 -13.10
C ALA A 68 1.47 -0.64 -11.77
N VAL A 69 1.24 -1.92 -11.49
CA VAL A 69 1.80 -2.65 -10.33
C VAL A 69 2.78 -3.74 -10.76
N GLY A 70 2.88 -3.99 -12.06
CA GLY A 70 3.83 -4.90 -12.69
C GLY A 70 3.94 -4.60 -14.19
N PRO A 71 4.74 -5.37 -14.94
CA PRO A 71 4.93 -5.14 -16.38
C PRO A 71 3.63 -5.26 -17.18
N ASP A 72 2.78 -6.23 -16.82
CA ASP A 72 1.53 -6.55 -17.53
C ASP A 72 0.31 -6.48 -16.59
N THR A 73 0.42 -5.74 -15.48
CA THR A 73 -0.64 -5.69 -14.47
C THR A 73 -0.84 -4.26 -13.98
N ALA A 74 -2.08 -3.83 -14.01
CA ALA A 74 -2.49 -2.54 -13.49
C ALA A 74 -3.66 -2.71 -12.52
N VAL A 75 -3.69 -1.85 -11.51
CA VAL A 75 -4.87 -1.64 -10.67
C VAL A 75 -5.61 -0.43 -11.22
N VAL A 76 -6.92 -0.54 -11.30
CA VAL A 76 -7.81 0.53 -11.76
C VAL A 76 -8.81 0.88 -10.66
N GLY A 77 -9.26 2.13 -10.65
CA GLY A 77 -10.23 2.60 -9.67
C GLY A 77 -10.93 3.87 -10.11
N LEU A 78 -11.88 4.31 -9.29
CA LEU A 78 -12.57 5.58 -9.46
C LEU A 78 -11.75 6.72 -8.83
N ASP A 79 -11.69 7.88 -9.49
CA ASP A 79 -11.04 9.05 -8.92
C ASP A 79 -11.86 9.72 -7.79
N ASP A 80 -11.24 10.63 -7.05
CA ASP A 80 -11.90 11.33 -5.93
C ASP A 80 -13.06 12.21 -6.42
N PHE A 81 -12.97 12.74 -7.64
CA PHE A 81 -14.06 13.54 -8.22
C PHE A 81 -15.32 12.70 -8.40
N ALA A 82 -15.23 11.58 -9.12
CA ALA A 82 -16.38 10.73 -9.35
C ALA A 82 -16.86 10.08 -8.06
N ARG A 83 -15.97 9.68 -7.14
CA ARG A 83 -16.37 9.19 -5.82
C ARG A 83 -17.25 10.20 -5.09
N ARG A 84 -16.88 11.48 -5.10
CA ARG A 84 -17.68 12.55 -4.46
C ARG A 84 -18.97 12.84 -5.20
N LEU A 85 -18.97 12.71 -6.53
CA LEU A 85 -20.15 12.92 -7.37
C LEU A 85 -21.21 11.83 -7.16
N ILE A 86 -20.80 10.56 -7.15
CA ILE A 86 -21.70 9.43 -6.98
C ILE A 86 -22.07 9.19 -5.50
N GLY A 87 -21.21 9.65 -4.58
CA GLY A 87 -21.37 9.41 -3.15
C GLY A 87 -20.98 8.00 -2.74
N HIS A 88 -21.68 7.43 -1.77
CA HIS A 88 -21.41 6.09 -1.28
C HIS A 88 -22.02 5.03 -2.19
N ALA A 89 -21.17 4.30 -2.93
CA ALA A 89 -21.60 3.12 -3.67
C ALA A 89 -22.03 2.01 -2.70
N THR A 90 -23.27 1.53 -2.84
CA THR A 90 -23.79 0.40 -2.03
C THR A 90 -23.54 -0.94 -2.69
N ARG A 91 -23.33 -0.95 -4.01
CA ARG A 91 -23.00 -2.17 -4.77
C ARG A 91 -21.95 -1.88 -5.84
N ALA A 92 -21.08 -2.87 -6.09
CA ALA A 92 -20.22 -2.89 -7.27
C ALA A 92 -20.39 -4.22 -7.99
N ARG A 93 -20.66 -4.18 -9.29
CA ARG A 93 -20.60 -5.35 -10.18
C ARG A 93 -19.29 -5.28 -10.94
N LEU A 94 -18.37 -6.16 -10.58
CA LEU A 94 -17.05 -6.27 -11.19
C LEU A 94 -17.06 -7.32 -12.31
N PRO A 95 -16.14 -7.21 -13.29
CA PRO A 95 -15.98 -8.24 -14.30
C PRO A 95 -15.47 -9.53 -13.65
N ARG A 96 -15.82 -10.66 -14.24
CA ARG A 96 -15.31 -11.96 -13.73
C ARG A 96 -13.80 -12.05 -14.00
N PRO A 97 -13.01 -12.66 -13.10
CA PRO A 97 -11.62 -12.96 -13.40
C PRO A 97 -11.47 -13.72 -14.73
N GLY A 98 -10.51 -13.32 -15.57
CA GLY A 98 -10.31 -13.86 -16.91
C GLY A 98 -11.20 -13.23 -18.00
N THR A 99 -12.04 -12.25 -17.68
CA THR A 99 -12.78 -11.49 -18.69
C THR A 99 -11.82 -10.61 -19.49
N TRP A 100 -11.89 -10.71 -20.82
CA TRP A 100 -11.17 -9.81 -21.72
C TRP A 100 -11.93 -8.49 -21.84
N LEU A 101 -11.23 -7.38 -21.61
CA LEU A 101 -11.78 -6.02 -21.68
C LEU A 101 -11.09 -5.25 -22.82
N ARG A 102 -11.82 -4.34 -23.47
CA ARG A 102 -11.23 -3.35 -24.38
C ARG A 102 -11.29 -1.97 -23.77
N ALA A 103 -10.29 -1.14 -24.08
CA ALA A 103 -10.28 0.25 -23.64
C ALA A 103 -11.53 1.00 -24.15
N GLY A 104 -12.21 1.68 -23.23
CA GLY A 104 -13.44 2.43 -23.52
C GLY A 104 -14.73 1.61 -23.44
N GLU A 105 -14.67 0.28 -23.32
CA GLU A 105 -15.86 -0.53 -23.05
C GLU A 105 -16.20 -0.52 -21.54
N PRO A 106 -17.50 -0.57 -21.17
CA PRO A 106 -17.90 -0.71 -19.77
C PRO A 106 -17.33 -1.99 -19.15
N ALA A 107 -16.60 -1.85 -18.04
CA ALA A 107 -15.97 -2.97 -17.35
C ALA A 107 -16.62 -3.30 -16.00
N ALA A 108 -17.14 -2.29 -15.30
CA ALA A 108 -17.76 -2.42 -13.99
C ALA A 108 -18.93 -1.45 -13.84
N GLU A 109 -19.92 -1.82 -13.03
CA GLU A 109 -21.09 -1.00 -12.71
C GLU A 109 -21.12 -0.73 -11.21
N LEU A 110 -21.50 0.49 -10.82
CA LEU A 110 -21.67 0.89 -9.43
C LEU A 110 -23.15 1.18 -9.17
N GLY A 111 -23.73 0.45 -8.22
CA GLY A 111 -25.11 0.68 -7.77
C GLY A 111 -25.14 1.69 -6.63
N LEU A 112 -26.03 2.67 -6.76
CA LEU A 112 -26.38 3.63 -5.73
C LEU A 112 -27.79 3.29 -5.21
N ASP A 113 -28.00 3.40 -3.89
CA ASP A 113 -29.34 3.21 -3.35
C ASP A 113 -30.30 4.26 -3.93
N GLY A 114 -31.29 3.77 -4.70
CA GLY A 114 -32.37 4.58 -5.24
C GLY A 114 -32.35 4.84 -6.74
N ARG A 115 -31.34 4.40 -7.52
CA ARG A 115 -31.35 4.39 -9.01
C ARG A 115 -30.22 3.51 -9.55
N ASP A 116 -30.58 2.52 -10.37
CA ASP A 116 -29.63 1.84 -11.28
C ASP A 116 -29.20 2.86 -12.35
N ALA A 117 -27.91 3.14 -12.46
CA ALA A 117 -27.33 4.05 -13.45
C ALA A 117 -26.16 3.37 -14.17
#